data_AF-W4LVN8-F1
#
_entry.id   AF-W4LVN8-F1
#
_cell.length_a   1.000
_cell.length_b   1.000
_cell.length_c   1.000
_cell.angle_alpha   90.00
_cell.angle_beta   90.00
_cell.angle_gamma   90.00
#
_symmetry.space_group_name_H-M   'P 1'
#
loop_
_entity.id
_entity.type
_entity.pdbx_description
1 polymer ?
#
loop_
_entity_poly.entity_id
_entity_poly.type
_entity_poly.pdbx_seq_one_letter_code
_entity_poly.pdbx_strand_id
1 'polypeptide(L)'
;MRGQRRHGLTWLVVWIGCVSIWAWAHAQSIVDLATLDPEVDGLLRVYGSTGRGNFGVPVTGGFDCDGDGFSDMAMSAMTASPLERERAGEVYLVFGNGTVSGTWDTAGMSPDILKIFGAAPHEITGSELWMDDVTGDGLGDLLISRQNYSPDPDRIGAGALTLIVGGSALRDYAATLQPLDLQSPPATLTIVTFVGAERFGRLGMWARTGDISGDVITDMDGNVIPAPIADIVVAADQVAVNPGQAHNGQVYLIRGGAHLAMSQTIDLADFGTTPLAGHIIRIDPPEQADHYHLGATCQIADLNGNGVGEVLVAATLNRASASLRADGVSDGSNSHSLGGSPRGTLYIVWDDHFRTPDAWQPGANFRITSPFVSHSVIRGGALNHNFGEEILGGLDYNNDGLPDLFVGDIVGDLSDSQERPSSGAGHVLYDSAQLQGLRFVLDTPPDEITVSTFIGAERNDIAADTATHGDFDGDGIADLAFSAPPWRPIGTQ
;
A
#
# COMPACT_ATOMS: atom_id res chain seq x y z
N MET A 1 -24.19 -41.97 -82.12
CA MET A 1 -23.51 -40.70 -82.46
C MET A 1 -24.27 -39.55 -81.82
N ARG A 2 -23.57 -38.76 -81.00
CA ARG A 2 -23.87 -37.42 -80.41
C ARG A 2 -25.27 -37.12 -79.86
N GLY A 3 -25.32 -36.72 -78.58
CA GLY A 3 -26.41 -35.93 -78.01
C GLY A 3 -26.32 -35.75 -76.50
N GLN A 4 -25.83 -34.59 -76.06
CA GLN A 4 -25.62 -34.14 -74.66
C GLN A 4 -26.88 -34.16 -73.78
N ARG A 5 -26.71 -34.23 -72.45
CA ARG A 5 -26.90 -33.08 -71.52
C ARG A 5 -26.44 -33.40 -70.09
N ARG A 6 -25.70 -32.45 -69.52
CA ARG A 6 -25.24 -32.37 -68.13
C ARG A 6 -26.39 -31.93 -67.23
N HIS A 7 -26.53 -32.55 -66.06
CA HIS A 7 -26.98 -31.97 -64.78
C HIS A 7 -26.39 -32.89 -63.70
N GLY A 8 -25.41 -32.50 -62.88
CA GLY A 8 -25.53 -31.48 -61.84
C GLY A 8 -25.90 -32.18 -60.52
N LEU A 9 -25.01 -33.00 -59.95
CA LEU A 9 -25.24 -33.66 -58.67
C LEU A 9 -24.92 -32.68 -57.54
N THR A 10 -25.95 -32.16 -56.90
CA THR A 10 -25.88 -31.38 -55.66
C THR A 10 -25.53 -32.30 -54.50
N TRP A 11 -24.38 -32.04 -53.86
CA TRP A 11 -24.05 -32.65 -52.57
C TRP A 11 -24.73 -31.86 -51.46
N LEU A 12 -25.64 -32.51 -50.75
CA LEU A 12 -26.18 -32.02 -49.48
C LEU A 12 -25.16 -32.35 -48.39
N VAL A 13 -24.42 -31.35 -47.92
CA VAL A 13 -23.61 -31.46 -46.70
C VAL A 13 -24.51 -31.15 -45.52
N VAL A 14 -24.84 -32.18 -44.72
CA VAL A 14 -25.52 -32.00 -43.44
C VAL A 14 -24.44 -31.65 -42.40
N TRP A 15 -24.41 -30.38 -41.99
CA TRP A 15 -23.69 -29.98 -40.78
C TRP A 15 -24.50 -30.42 -39.57
N ILE A 16 -24.01 -31.43 -38.85
CA ILE A 16 -24.44 -31.67 -37.47
C ILE A 16 -23.64 -30.69 -36.61
N GLY A 17 -24.23 -29.53 -36.33
CA GLY A 17 -23.70 -28.60 -35.35
C GLY A 17 -23.81 -29.24 -33.96
N CYS A 18 -22.71 -29.76 -33.45
CA CYS A 18 -22.59 -30.08 -32.04
C CYS A 18 -22.39 -28.75 -31.30
N VAL A 19 -23.48 -28.13 -30.86
CA VAL A 19 -23.41 -26.99 -29.94
C VAL A 19 -23.10 -27.57 -28.56
N SER A 20 -21.82 -27.71 -28.24
CA SER A 20 -21.40 -27.95 -26.86
C SER A 20 -21.56 -26.64 -26.09
N ILE A 21 -22.69 -26.50 -25.40
CA ILE A 21 -22.87 -25.50 -24.36
C ILE A 21 -22.07 -26.01 -23.16
N TRP A 22 -20.84 -25.52 -23.00
CA TRP A 22 -20.12 -25.69 -21.75
C TRP A 22 -20.75 -24.72 -20.75
N ALA A 23 -21.74 -25.20 -20.00
CA ALA A 23 -22.17 -24.52 -18.79
C ALA A 23 -21.05 -24.71 -17.78
N TRP A 24 -20.19 -23.71 -17.63
CA TRP A 24 -19.35 -23.59 -16.44
C TRP A 24 -20.31 -23.42 -15.27
N ALA A 25 -20.55 -24.52 -14.54
CA ALA A 25 -21.10 -24.41 -13.21
C ALA A 25 -19.99 -23.74 -12.38
N HIS A 26 -20.05 -22.41 -12.26
CA HIS A 26 -19.25 -21.71 -11.25
C HIS A 26 -19.67 -22.32 -9.92
N ALA A 27 -18.77 -23.11 -9.33
CA ALA A 27 -18.95 -23.62 -7.99
C ALA A 27 -18.85 -22.40 -7.07
N GLN A 28 -19.99 -21.76 -6.80
CA GLN A 28 -20.06 -20.69 -5.83
C GLN A 28 -19.96 -21.34 -4.45
N SER A 29 -18.75 -21.41 -3.90
CA SER A 29 -18.54 -21.74 -2.50
C SER A 29 -18.96 -20.54 -1.67
N ILE A 30 -20.17 -20.57 -1.12
CA ILE A 30 -20.57 -19.60 -0.10
C ILE A 30 -19.85 -20.00 1.19
N VAL A 31 -18.85 -19.20 1.56
CA VAL A 31 -18.12 -19.33 2.82
C VAL A 31 -18.82 -18.42 3.84
N ASP A 32 -19.73 -19.00 4.64
CA ASP A 32 -20.31 -18.28 5.77
C ASP A 32 -19.31 -18.24 6.93
N LEU A 33 -18.62 -17.11 7.09
CA LEU A 33 -17.64 -16.90 8.15
C LEU A 33 -18.18 -17.17 9.57
N ALA A 34 -19.50 -17.07 9.78
CA ALA A 34 -20.12 -17.32 11.08
C ALA A 34 -20.24 -18.81 11.42
N THR A 35 -20.28 -19.69 10.40
CA THR A 35 -20.44 -21.14 10.57
C THR A 35 -19.24 -21.93 10.05
N LEU A 36 -18.24 -21.23 9.52
CA LEU A 36 -17.01 -21.82 9.03
C LEU A 36 -16.27 -22.50 10.20
N ASP A 37 -15.93 -23.77 10.04
CA ASP A 37 -15.12 -24.49 11.01
C ASP A 37 -13.70 -23.87 11.02
N PRO A 38 -13.15 -23.47 12.18
CA PRO A 38 -11.79 -22.93 12.27
C PRO A 38 -10.69 -23.92 11.87
N GLU A 39 -11.00 -25.21 11.84
CA GLU A 39 -10.06 -26.28 11.50
C GLU A 39 -10.12 -26.67 10.01
N VAL A 40 -10.72 -25.85 9.15
CA VAL A 40 -10.69 -26.07 7.71
C VAL A 40 -9.29 -25.79 7.17
N ASP A 41 -8.73 -26.76 6.46
CA ASP A 41 -7.48 -26.61 5.71
C ASP A 41 -7.57 -25.40 4.75
N GLY A 42 -6.57 -24.53 4.79
CA GLY A 42 -6.52 -23.31 3.97
C GLY A 42 -7.13 -22.07 4.64
N LEU A 43 -7.55 -22.14 5.91
CA LEU A 43 -8.00 -20.99 6.68
C LEU A 43 -7.31 -20.89 8.04
N LEU A 44 -6.49 -19.87 8.21
CA LEU A 44 -6.00 -19.46 9.53
C LEU A 44 -6.83 -18.31 10.09
N ARG A 45 -7.29 -18.43 11.35
CA ARG A 45 -7.92 -17.33 12.09
C ARG A 45 -6.96 -16.76 13.11
N VAL A 46 -6.65 -15.48 12.97
CA VAL A 46 -5.87 -14.74 13.96
C VAL A 46 -6.78 -13.69 14.59
N TYR A 47 -6.88 -13.69 15.92
CA TYR A 47 -7.70 -12.74 16.69
C TYR A 47 -6.97 -12.30 17.96
N GLY A 48 -7.55 -11.35 18.70
CA GLY A 48 -6.99 -10.88 19.97
C GLY A 48 -6.52 -9.43 19.95
N SER A 49 -6.67 -8.72 18.81
CA SER A 49 -6.43 -7.27 18.73
C SER A 49 -7.31 -6.52 19.74
N THR A 50 -6.73 -5.62 20.53
CA THR A 50 -7.49 -4.78 21.44
C THR A 50 -8.16 -3.61 20.70
N GLY A 51 -9.37 -3.21 21.11
CA GLY A 51 -10.09 -2.10 20.49
C GLY A 51 -11.60 -2.26 20.51
N ARG A 52 -12.30 -1.29 19.91
CA ARG A 52 -13.78 -1.29 19.78
C ARG A 52 -14.28 -1.60 18.36
N GLY A 53 -13.38 -1.94 17.43
CA GLY A 53 -13.72 -2.15 16.02
C GLY A 53 -14.13 -0.88 15.27
N ASN A 54 -13.73 0.31 15.78
CA ASN A 54 -14.07 1.59 15.16
C ASN A 54 -13.20 1.95 13.94
N PHE A 55 -12.09 1.24 13.77
CA PHE A 55 -11.13 1.41 12.68
C PHE A 55 -10.84 0.04 12.08
N GLY A 56 -10.48 0.00 10.80
CA GLY A 56 -9.89 -1.19 10.18
C GLY A 56 -8.61 -1.59 10.92
N VAL A 57 -8.24 -2.86 10.77
CA VAL A 57 -7.00 -3.41 11.32
C VAL A 57 -5.98 -3.46 10.18
N PRO A 58 -4.90 -2.67 10.21
CA PRO A 58 -3.77 -2.85 9.31
C PRO A 58 -3.21 -4.27 9.43
N VAL A 59 -3.03 -4.92 8.28
CA VAL A 59 -2.49 -6.28 8.14
C VAL A 59 -1.47 -6.27 7.01
N THR A 60 -0.38 -7.02 7.17
CA THR A 60 0.62 -7.28 6.13
C THR A 60 1.19 -8.69 6.32
N GLY A 61 1.89 -9.22 5.33
CA GLY A 61 2.49 -10.56 5.39
C GLY A 61 3.15 -10.94 4.06
N GLY A 62 3.58 -12.19 3.97
CA GLY A 62 4.14 -12.77 2.73
C GLY A 62 5.66 -12.90 2.71
N PHE A 63 6.36 -12.41 3.75
CA PHE A 63 7.81 -12.51 3.87
C PHE A 63 8.23 -13.30 5.11
N ASP A 64 9.35 -14.00 5.03
CA ASP A 64 9.98 -14.70 6.16
C ASP A 64 10.84 -13.69 6.94
N CYS A 65 10.35 -13.22 8.09
CA CYS A 65 11.04 -12.22 8.89
C CYS A 65 12.04 -12.82 9.86
N ASP A 66 11.98 -14.12 10.17
CA ASP A 66 12.88 -14.72 11.17
C ASP A 66 13.86 -15.76 10.60
N GLY A 67 13.77 -16.04 9.31
CA GLY A 67 14.68 -16.90 8.56
C GLY A 67 14.39 -18.39 8.73
N ASP A 68 13.17 -18.77 9.08
CA ASP A 68 12.78 -20.18 9.27
C ASP A 68 12.29 -20.86 7.98
N GLY A 69 12.14 -20.09 6.90
CA GLY A 69 11.69 -20.51 5.58
C GLY A 69 10.18 -20.40 5.36
N PHE A 70 9.42 -19.85 6.31
CA PHE A 70 7.98 -19.65 6.18
C PHE A 70 7.60 -18.17 6.22
N SER A 71 6.60 -17.79 5.44
CA SER A 71 6.08 -16.42 5.47
C SER A 71 5.39 -16.11 6.79
N ASP A 72 5.72 -14.94 7.34
CA ASP A 72 5.13 -14.35 8.51
C ASP A 72 4.01 -13.36 8.13
N MET A 73 3.29 -12.90 9.15
CA MET A 73 2.29 -11.84 9.02
C MET A 73 2.34 -10.89 10.21
N ALA A 74 1.89 -9.66 10.01
CA ALA A 74 1.67 -8.73 11.11
C ALA A 74 0.30 -8.07 11.04
N MET A 75 -0.23 -7.72 12.20
CA MET A 75 -1.43 -6.92 12.34
C MET A 75 -1.33 -5.96 13.51
N SER A 76 -2.15 -4.91 13.54
CA SER A 76 -2.12 -3.92 14.62
C SER A 76 -3.43 -3.73 15.38
N ALA A 77 -3.29 -3.37 16.64
CA ALA A 77 -4.32 -2.74 17.45
C ALA A 77 -3.90 -1.28 17.67
N MET A 78 -3.99 -0.44 16.62
CA MET A 78 -3.41 0.91 16.62
C MET A 78 -3.92 1.84 17.74
N THR A 79 -5.09 1.56 18.32
CA THR A 79 -5.66 2.32 19.45
C THR A 79 -5.48 1.67 20.82
N ALA A 80 -4.70 0.59 20.90
CA ALA A 80 -4.37 -0.09 22.14
C ALA A 80 -3.62 0.82 23.11
N SER A 81 -3.73 0.52 24.41
CA SER A 81 -3.06 1.28 25.48
C SER A 81 -2.05 0.41 26.25
N PRO A 82 -0.98 -0.08 25.60
CA PRO A 82 0.02 -0.90 26.26
C PRO A 82 0.72 -0.10 27.36
N LEU A 83 1.09 -0.78 28.45
CA LEU A 83 1.85 -0.16 29.57
C LEU A 83 1.23 1.15 30.10
N GLU A 84 -0.11 1.22 30.10
CA GLU A 84 -0.89 2.42 30.49
C GLU A 84 -0.65 3.67 29.60
N ARG A 85 0.00 3.51 28.43
CA ARG A 85 0.18 4.59 27.45
C ARG A 85 -1.06 4.67 26.57
N GLU A 86 -1.95 5.61 26.87
CA GLU A 86 -3.23 5.76 26.17
C GLU A 86 -3.05 5.82 24.65
N ARG A 87 -3.66 4.88 23.90
CA ARG A 87 -3.57 4.80 22.42
C ARG A 87 -2.14 4.87 21.86
N ALA A 88 -1.17 4.28 22.53
CA ALA A 88 0.18 4.14 21.98
C ALA A 88 0.22 3.17 20.78
N GLY A 89 -0.72 2.23 20.72
CA GLY A 89 -0.81 1.20 19.69
C GLY A 89 0.02 -0.05 20.01
N GLU A 90 -0.45 -1.19 19.53
CA GLU A 90 0.23 -2.48 19.60
C GLU A 90 0.30 -3.10 18.20
N VAL A 91 1.42 -3.75 17.88
CA VAL A 91 1.61 -4.55 16.67
C VAL A 91 1.96 -5.98 17.09
N TYR A 92 1.45 -6.95 16.35
CA TYR A 92 1.71 -8.37 16.56
C TYR A 92 2.36 -8.92 15.29
N LEU A 93 3.66 -9.22 15.36
CA LEU A 93 4.32 -10.03 14.34
C LEU A 93 4.09 -11.49 14.71
N VAL A 94 3.44 -12.21 13.81
CA VAL A 94 2.93 -13.56 13.97
C VAL A 94 3.74 -14.43 13.04
N PHE A 95 4.53 -15.33 13.63
CA PHE A 95 5.47 -16.09 12.85
C PHE A 95 4.83 -17.33 12.21
N GLY A 96 5.04 -17.49 10.93
CA GLY A 96 4.57 -18.63 10.14
C GLY A 96 5.18 -19.95 10.59
N ASN A 97 4.54 -21.04 10.16
CA ASN A 97 5.07 -22.40 10.29
C ASN A 97 4.75 -23.26 9.05
N GLY A 98 4.41 -22.59 7.93
CA GLY A 98 3.98 -23.23 6.69
C GLY A 98 2.57 -23.80 6.68
N THR A 99 1.79 -23.62 7.77
CA THR A 99 0.42 -24.13 7.87
C THR A 99 -0.58 -22.99 7.88
N VAL A 100 -1.55 -23.02 6.95
CA VAL A 100 -2.68 -22.08 6.90
C VAL A 100 -3.94 -22.80 7.39
N SER A 101 -4.00 -23.08 8.69
CA SER A 101 -5.17 -23.69 9.34
C SER A 101 -5.21 -23.37 10.83
N GLY A 102 -6.40 -23.41 11.44
CA GLY A 102 -6.56 -23.33 12.89
C GLY A 102 -6.78 -21.90 13.40
N THR A 103 -6.51 -21.68 14.68
CA THR A 103 -6.89 -20.45 15.38
C THR A 103 -5.82 -19.99 16.36
N TRP A 104 -5.33 -18.76 16.20
CA TRP A 104 -4.27 -18.15 16.99
C TRP A 104 -4.78 -16.90 17.73
N ASP A 105 -4.42 -16.78 19.01
CA ASP A 105 -4.83 -15.69 19.90
C ASP A 105 -3.63 -14.78 20.23
N THR A 106 -3.65 -13.55 19.73
CA THR A 106 -2.62 -12.54 19.99
C THR A 106 -2.79 -11.81 21.33
N ALA A 107 -3.86 -12.07 22.10
CA ALA A 107 -4.02 -11.46 23.42
C ALA A 107 -3.03 -12.06 24.44
N GLY A 108 -2.66 -13.34 24.31
CA GLY A 108 -1.64 -14.00 25.13
C GLY A 108 -0.20 -13.68 24.70
N MET A 109 0.78 -13.97 25.55
CA MET A 109 2.19 -14.04 25.13
C MET A 109 2.48 -15.44 24.59
N SER A 110 3.16 -15.54 23.45
CA SER A 110 3.54 -16.79 22.79
C SER A 110 4.93 -16.64 22.17
N PRO A 111 5.77 -17.69 22.12
CA PRO A 111 7.02 -17.64 21.34
C PRO A 111 6.78 -17.46 19.84
N ASP A 112 5.57 -17.78 19.35
CA ASP A 112 5.18 -17.65 17.94
C ASP A 112 4.65 -16.24 17.60
N ILE A 113 4.64 -15.32 18.59
CA ILE A 113 4.08 -13.98 18.42
C ILE A 113 4.99 -12.96 19.12
N LEU A 114 5.65 -12.11 18.33
CA LEU A 114 6.35 -10.94 18.85
C LEU A 114 5.36 -9.77 19.00
N LYS A 115 5.08 -9.38 20.24
CA LYS A 115 4.32 -8.16 20.53
C LYS A 115 5.22 -6.94 20.54
N ILE A 116 4.78 -5.89 19.87
CA ILE A 116 5.51 -4.63 19.73
C ILE A 116 4.61 -3.52 20.26
N PHE A 117 5.11 -2.78 21.25
CA PHE A 117 4.36 -1.73 21.93
C PHE A 117 4.84 -0.35 21.50
N GLY A 118 3.89 0.56 21.27
CA GLY A 118 4.18 1.96 21.04
C GLY A 118 4.95 2.59 22.22
N ALA A 119 5.89 3.46 21.90
CA ALA A 119 6.74 4.21 22.80
C ALA A 119 6.04 5.30 23.63
N ALA A 120 4.95 5.90 23.15
CA ALA A 120 4.35 7.10 23.74
C ALA A 120 2.81 7.15 23.60
N PRO A 121 2.09 7.81 24.53
CA PRO A 121 0.66 8.03 24.40
C PRO A 121 0.28 8.72 23.09
N HIS A 122 -0.86 8.34 22.52
CA HIS A 122 -1.52 8.91 21.36
C HIS A 122 -0.73 8.89 20.04
N GLU A 123 0.39 8.17 19.96
CA GLU A 123 1.19 8.11 18.73
C GLU A 123 0.59 7.21 17.64
N ILE A 124 -0.31 6.29 18.01
CA ILE A 124 -1.01 5.37 17.10
C ILE A 124 -0.02 4.46 16.34
N THR A 125 0.82 3.73 17.05
CA THR A 125 1.77 2.76 16.45
C THR A 125 1.02 1.67 15.69
N GLY A 126 1.47 1.41 14.45
CA GLY A 126 0.82 0.46 13.55
C GLY A 126 -0.40 1.04 12.85
N SER A 127 -0.45 2.36 12.61
CA SER A 127 -1.50 3.01 11.81
C SER A 127 -1.49 2.59 10.34
N GLU A 128 -0.35 2.06 9.89
CA GLU A 128 -0.12 1.35 8.63
C GLU A 128 1.03 0.36 8.86
N LEU A 129 1.00 -0.79 8.19
CA LEU A 129 2.02 -1.84 8.26
C LEU A 129 2.43 -2.27 6.86
N TRP A 130 3.69 -2.65 6.69
CA TRP A 130 4.18 -3.25 5.45
C TRP A 130 5.35 -4.21 5.73
N MET A 131 5.61 -5.14 4.83
CA MET A 131 6.76 -6.05 4.89
C MET A 131 7.41 -6.14 3.51
N ASP A 132 8.74 -6.10 3.49
CA ASP A 132 9.56 -6.36 2.29
C ASP A 132 11.03 -6.54 2.68
N ASP A 133 11.88 -7.04 1.78
CA ASP A 133 13.34 -7.09 1.96
C ASP A 133 13.97 -5.75 1.61
N VAL A 134 13.90 -4.78 2.53
CA VAL A 134 14.45 -3.44 2.32
C VAL A 134 15.91 -3.34 2.70
N THR A 135 16.46 -4.32 3.43
CA THR A 135 17.90 -4.38 3.72
C THR A 135 18.70 -5.11 2.64
N GLY A 136 18.05 -5.91 1.79
CA GLY A 136 18.66 -6.71 0.74
C GLY A 136 19.38 -7.95 1.29
N ASP A 137 18.95 -8.47 2.44
CA ASP A 137 19.55 -9.63 3.10
C ASP A 137 18.82 -10.95 2.83
N GLY A 138 17.70 -10.87 2.09
CA GLY A 138 16.86 -12.00 1.71
C GLY A 138 15.77 -12.34 2.73
N LEU A 139 15.65 -11.58 3.82
CA LEU A 139 14.60 -11.73 4.83
C LEU A 139 13.59 -10.57 4.76
N GLY A 140 12.38 -10.81 5.26
CA GLY A 140 11.38 -9.78 5.41
C GLY A 140 11.72 -8.82 6.54
N ASP A 141 11.68 -7.53 6.26
CA ASP A 141 11.74 -6.48 7.25
C ASP A 141 10.35 -5.90 7.52
N LEU A 142 10.01 -5.65 8.78
CA LEU A 142 8.71 -5.09 9.17
C LEU A 142 8.75 -3.57 9.26
N LEU A 143 7.92 -2.90 8.46
CA LEU A 143 7.69 -1.47 8.47
C LEU A 143 6.46 -1.12 9.31
N ILE A 144 6.63 -0.21 10.26
CA ILE A 144 5.58 0.22 11.20
C ILE A 144 5.44 1.73 11.18
N SER A 145 4.31 2.20 10.67
CA SER A 145 3.95 3.62 10.71
C SER A 145 3.44 4.03 12.09
N ARG A 146 3.87 5.22 12.51
CA ARG A 146 3.56 5.83 13.82
C ARG A 146 3.14 7.28 13.59
N GLN A 147 2.00 7.45 12.93
CA GLN A 147 1.60 8.73 12.31
C GLN A 147 1.61 9.94 13.28
N ASN A 148 1.38 9.74 14.58
CA ASN A 148 1.34 10.83 15.56
C ASN A 148 2.54 10.85 16.52
N TYR A 149 3.62 10.13 16.21
CA TYR A 149 4.82 10.12 17.04
C TYR A 149 5.37 11.54 17.26
N SER A 150 5.84 11.78 18.49
CA SER A 150 6.38 13.06 18.93
C SER A 150 7.77 12.82 19.52
N PRO A 151 8.86 13.17 18.81
CA PRO A 151 10.22 12.97 19.31
C PRO A 151 10.55 13.89 20.49
N ASP A 152 9.91 15.06 20.55
CA ASP A 152 10.12 16.09 21.56
C ASP A 152 8.88 17.00 21.69
N PRO A 153 8.80 17.87 22.71
CA PRO A 153 7.66 18.76 22.93
C PRO A 153 7.42 19.83 21.84
N ASP A 154 8.43 20.14 21.02
CA ASP A 154 8.33 21.16 19.97
C ASP A 154 7.86 20.56 18.63
N ARG A 155 8.05 19.25 18.42
CA ARG A 155 7.64 18.50 17.23
C ARG A 155 6.55 17.47 17.50
N ILE A 156 5.52 17.89 18.22
CA ILE A 156 4.32 17.07 18.47
C ILE A 156 3.71 16.62 17.14
N GLY A 157 3.39 15.34 17.00
CA GLY A 157 2.76 14.77 15.81
C GLY A 157 3.62 14.86 14.55
N ALA A 158 4.95 14.91 14.69
CA ALA A 158 5.85 14.83 13.55
C ALA A 158 5.70 13.52 12.79
N GLY A 159 5.31 12.45 13.48
CA GLY A 159 5.18 11.11 12.93
C GLY A 159 6.51 10.39 12.81
N ALA A 160 6.46 9.08 12.60
CA ALA A 160 7.62 8.24 12.38
C ALA A 160 7.29 7.00 11.53
N LEU A 161 8.33 6.47 10.89
CA LEU A 161 8.35 5.12 10.33
C LEU A 161 9.45 4.34 11.06
N THR A 162 9.09 3.20 11.65
CA THR A 162 10.04 2.29 12.29
C THR A 162 10.20 1.03 11.44
N LEU A 163 11.43 0.69 11.12
CA LEU A 163 11.85 -0.57 10.50
C LEU A 163 12.36 -1.51 11.60
N ILE A 164 11.83 -2.72 11.66
CA ILE A 164 12.39 -3.83 12.42
C ILE A 164 13.00 -4.79 11.42
N VAL A 165 14.33 -4.90 11.43
CA VAL A 165 15.05 -5.72 10.46
C VAL A 165 14.87 -7.21 10.77
N GLY A 166 14.65 -7.99 9.72
CA GLY A 166 14.48 -9.43 9.77
C GLY A 166 15.70 -10.16 10.37
N GLY A 167 15.46 -11.35 10.91
CA GLY A 167 16.49 -12.25 11.41
C GLY A 167 16.03 -13.10 12.59
N SER A 168 16.73 -14.21 12.81
CA SER A 168 16.40 -15.20 13.85
C SER A 168 16.33 -14.63 15.28
N ALA A 169 16.97 -13.47 15.51
CA ALA A 169 16.90 -12.75 16.77
C ALA A 169 15.46 -12.33 17.13
N LEU A 170 14.56 -12.13 16.16
CA LEU A 170 13.15 -11.84 16.40
C LEU A 170 12.46 -12.99 17.11
N ARG A 171 12.66 -14.23 16.63
CA ARG A 171 12.12 -15.45 17.26
C ARG A 171 12.73 -15.67 18.64
N ASP A 172 14.04 -15.51 18.77
CA ASP A 172 14.74 -15.64 20.05
C ASP A 172 14.19 -14.64 21.09
N TYR A 173 13.89 -13.41 20.66
CA TYR A 173 13.32 -12.38 21.54
C TYR A 173 11.86 -12.70 21.91
N ALA A 174 11.03 -13.11 20.94
CA ALA A 174 9.65 -13.52 21.22
C ALA A 174 9.57 -14.69 22.22
N ALA A 175 10.53 -15.63 22.15
CA ALA A 175 10.64 -16.75 23.09
C ALA A 175 10.91 -16.33 24.54
N THR A 176 11.34 -15.08 24.79
CA THR A 176 11.45 -14.52 26.15
C THR A 176 10.09 -14.14 26.75
N LEU A 177 9.02 -14.14 25.95
CA LEU A 177 7.67 -13.74 26.32
C LEU A 177 7.59 -12.31 26.89
N GLN A 178 8.54 -11.46 26.47
CA GLN A 178 8.53 -10.02 26.75
C GLN A 178 8.08 -9.25 25.50
N PRO A 179 7.31 -8.16 25.67
CA PRO A 179 7.00 -7.29 24.56
C PRO A 179 8.23 -6.46 24.17
N LEU A 180 8.39 -6.21 22.87
CA LEU A 180 9.31 -5.21 22.34
C LEU A 180 8.70 -3.82 22.59
N ASP A 181 9.25 -3.07 23.55
CA ASP A 181 8.85 -1.69 23.80
C ASP A 181 9.66 -0.72 22.93
N LEU A 182 9.00 -0.03 21.98
CA LEU A 182 9.66 0.96 21.12
C LEU A 182 10.22 2.17 21.88
N GLN A 183 9.81 2.41 23.14
CA GLN A 183 10.43 3.43 24.00
C GLN A 183 11.86 3.04 24.41
N SER A 184 12.15 1.75 24.48
CA SER A 184 13.42 1.22 24.97
C SER A 184 13.70 -0.13 24.28
N PRO A 185 13.97 -0.10 22.96
CA PRO A 185 14.12 -1.32 22.19
C PRO A 185 15.33 -2.13 22.68
N PRO A 186 15.24 -3.47 22.65
CA PRO A 186 16.33 -4.35 23.04
C PRO A 186 17.51 -4.22 22.07
N ALA A 187 18.73 -4.15 22.61
CA ALA A 187 19.95 -4.03 21.79
C ALA A 187 20.26 -5.26 20.92
N THR A 188 19.56 -6.37 21.15
CA THR A 188 19.69 -7.60 20.34
C THR A 188 18.96 -7.53 19.01
N LEU A 189 18.05 -6.56 18.83
CA LEU A 189 17.28 -6.37 17.61
C LEU A 189 17.81 -5.15 16.85
N THR A 190 17.77 -5.24 15.52
CA THR A 190 18.17 -4.14 14.65
C THR A 190 16.93 -3.31 14.29
N ILE A 191 16.93 -2.03 14.67
CA ILE A 191 15.77 -1.14 14.49
C ILE A 191 16.22 0.21 13.95
N VAL A 192 15.67 0.60 12.79
CA VAL A 192 15.84 1.94 12.22
C VAL A 192 14.56 2.74 12.45
N THR A 193 14.64 4.00 12.84
CA THR A 193 13.47 4.87 12.95
C THR A 193 13.69 6.17 12.22
N PHE A 194 12.84 6.44 11.23
CA PHE A 194 12.74 7.73 10.56
C PHE A 194 11.76 8.61 11.32
N VAL A 195 12.16 9.82 11.66
CA VAL A 195 11.36 10.78 12.43
C VAL A 195 11.01 11.97 11.54
N GLY A 196 9.74 12.38 11.55
CA GLY A 196 9.25 13.50 10.75
C GLY A 196 9.95 14.83 11.08
N ALA A 197 10.09 15.67 10.06
CA ALA A 197 10.87 16.90 10.16
C ALA A 197 10.20 18.00 11.00
N GLU A 198 8.87 18.11 10.94
CA GLU A 198 8.14 19.24 11.50
C GLU A 198 6.97 18.85 12.39
N ARG A 199 6.59 19.78 13.28
CA ARG A 199 5.42 19.66 14.13
C ARG A 199 4.16 19.44 13.28
N PHE A 200 3.37 18.44 13.64
CA PHE A 200 2.17 18.01 12.91
C PHE A 200 2.43 17.60 11.45
N GLY A 201 3.65 17.23 11.09
CA GLY A 201 3.95 16.75 9.72
C GLY A 201 3.31 15.40 9.39
N ARG A 202 3.05 14.56 10.40
CA ARG A 202 2.41 13.24 10.26
C ARG A 202 3.14 12.28 9.31
N LEU A 203 4.47 12.17 9.44
CA LEU A 203 5.26 11.13 8.76
C LEU A 203 4.76 9.73 9.13
N GLY A 204 4.66 8.85 8.14
CA GLY A 204 4.06 7.53 8.31
C GLY A 204 2.54 7.58 8.21
N MET A 205 1.97 8.58 7.52
CA MET A 205 0.56 8.47 7.10
C MET A 205 0.36 7.24 6.21
N TRP A 206 1.28 7.05 5.27
CA TRP A 206 1.34 5.90 4.37
C TRP A 206 2.80 5.55 4.10
N ALA A 207 3.06 4.25 3.91
CA ALA A 207 4.35 3.76 3.47
C ALA A 207 4.17 2.49 2.63
N ARG A 208 4.96 2.36 1.57
CA ARG A 208 4.99 1.21 0.67
C ARG A 208 6.42 0.98 0.20
N THR A 209 6.64 -0.16 -0.43
CA THR A 209 7.93 -0.55 -0.95
C THR A 209 7.86 -0.90 -2.43
N GLY A 210 9.04 -1.03 -3.03
CA GLY A 210 9.28 -1.47 -4.40
C GLY A 210 10.67 -1.01 -4.82
N ASP A 211 11.23 -1.58 -5.88
CA ASP A 211 12.57 -1.21 -6.33
C ASP A 211 12.52 -0.02 -7.28
N ILE A 212 12.88 1.18 -6.82
CA ILE A 212 12.98 2.39 -7.67
C ILE A 212 14.45 2.62 -8.11
N SER A 213 15.41 2.00 -7.43
CA SER A 213 16.83 2.22 -7.65
C SER A 213 17.44 1.30 -8.71
N GLY A 214 16.76 0.19 -9.02
CA GLY A 214 17.17 -0.85 -9.95
C GLY A 214 18.41 -1.60 -9.47
N ASP A 215 18.64 -1.64 -8.16
CA ASP A 215 19.75 -2.39 -7.61
C ASP A 215 19.41 -3.87 -7.43
N VAL A 216 20.46 -4.68 -7.60
CA VAL A 216 20.33 -6.13 -7.70
C VAL A 216 21.20 -6.78 -6.64
N ILE A 217 20.66 -7.82 -6.03
CA ILE A 217 21.44 -8.70 -5.17
C ILE A 217 22.25 -9.64 -6.08
N THR A 218 23.49 -9.95 -5.69
CA THR A 218 24.30 -10.97 -6.37
C THR A 218 24.70 -12.07 -5.39
N ASP A 219 24.71 -13.32 -5.85
CA ASP A 219 25.21 -14.45 -5.07
C ASP A 219 26.74 -14.40 -4.92
N MET A 220 27.32 -15.35 -4.17
CA MET A 220 28.78 -15.43 -3.97
C MET A 220 29.57 -15.65 -5.27
N ASP A 221 28.93 -16.13 -6.33
CA ASP A 221 29.51 -16.35 -7.65
C ASP A 221 29.31 -15.13 -8.58
N GLY A 222 28.64 -14.07 -8.10
CA GLY A 222 28.36 -12.84 -8.82
C GLY A 222 27.14 -12.91 -9.75
N ASN A 223 26.32 -13.96 -9.66
CA ASN A 223 25.07 -14.05 -10.42
C ASN A 223 24.00 -13.18 -9.77
N VAL A 224 23.24 -12.46 -10.58
CA VAL A 224 22.08 -11.70 -10.10
C VAL A 224 21.06 -12.67 -9.51
N ILE A 225 20.69 -12.43 -8.25
CA ILE A 225 19.55 -13.07 -7.61
C ILE A 225 18.32 -12.28 -8.04
N PRO A 226 17.28 -12.94 -8.58
CA PRO A 226 16.05 -12.29 -9.03
C PRO A 226 15.16 -11.94 -7.82
N ALA A 227 15.69 -11.13 -6.91
CA ALA A 227 14.96 -10.46 -5.85
C ALA A 227 15.57 -9.05 -5.76
N PRO A 228 14.84 -8.01 -6.21
CA PRO A 228 15.34 -6.66 -6.13
C PRO A 228 15.36 -6.21 -4.66
N ILE A 229 16.28 -5.32 -4.29
CA ILE A 229 16.26 -4.75 -2.95
C ILE A 229 15.13 -3.72 -2.93
N ALA A 230 14.21 -3.87 -1.99
CA ALA A 230 13.08 -2.98 -1.92
C ALA A 230 13.50 -1.61 -1.37
N ASP A 231 13.16 -0.55 -2.09
CA ASP A 231 13.21 0.81 -1.57
C ASP A 231 11.89 1.15 -0.87
N ILE A 232 11.87 2.25 -0.13
CA ILE A 232 10.70 2.69 0.65
C ILE A 232 10.22 4.04 0.14
N VAL A 233 8.92 4.17 -0.10
CA VAL A 233 8.23 5.46 -0.15
C VAL A 233 7.45 5.68 1.14
N VAL A 234 7.63 6.83 1.78
CA VAL A 234 6.91 7.20 3.01
C VAL A 234 6.48 8.65 2.97
N ALA A 235 5.25 8.92 3.42
CA ALA A 235 4.64 10.24 3.34
C ALA A 235 4.42 10.90 4.70
N ALA A 236 4.52 12.23 4.68
CA ALA A 236 4.17 13.16 5.75
C ALA A 236 3.13 14.15 5.19
N ASP A 237 1.85 13.78 5.25
CA ASP A 237 0.79 14.41 4.46
C ASP A 237 0.37 15.80 4.98
N GLN A 238 0.71 16.14 6.24
CA GLN A 238 0.33 17.42 6.84
C GLN A 238 1.45 18.47 6.83
N VAL A 239 2.60 18.14 6.24
CA VAL A 239 3.72 19.07 6.13
C VAL A 239 3.31 20.33 5.35
N ALA A 240 3.71 21.50 5.86
CA ALA A 240 3.41 22.82 5.29
C ALA A 240 4.63 23.47 4.64
N VAL A 241 5.11 22.88 3.54
CA VAL A 241 6.32 23.37 2.85
C VAL A 241 6.11 24.65 2.03
N ASN A 242 4.89 24.90 1.55
CA ASN A 242 4.60 26.04 0.67
C ASN A 242 4.21 27.27 1.51
N PRO A 243 4.86 28.43 1.30
CA PRO A 243 4.58 29.63 2.09
C PRO A 243 3.10 30.04 2.08
N GLY A 244 2.51 30.13 3.27
CA GLY A 244 1.11 30.57 3.46
C GLY A 244 0.05 29.52 3.14
N GLN A 245 0.44 28.26 2.94
CA GLN A 245 -0.45 27.12 2.73
C GLN A 245 -0.29 26.13 3.90
N ALA A 246 -1.29 25.30 4.13
CA ALA A 246 -1.29 24.24 5.13
C ALA A 246 -1.48 22.86 4.48
N HIS A 247 -1.07 21.81 5.17
CA HIS A 247 -1.27 20.40 4.78
C HIS A 247 -0.97 20.15 3.30
N ASN A 248 0.19 20.63 2.84
CA ASN A 248 0.61 20.43 1.45
C ASN A 248 0.92 18.96 1.20
N GLY A 249 1.52 18.32 2.20
CA GLY A 249 2.07 16.98 2.13
C GLY A 249 3.47 16.96 1.55
N GLN A 250 4.21 15.92 1.86
CA GLN A 250 5.59 15.70 1.41
C GLN A 250 5.88 14.21 1.44
N VAL A 251 6.70 13.75 0.51
CA VAL A 251 7.06 12.33 0.39
C VAL A 251 8.58 12.18 0.44
N TYR A 252 9.04 11.10 1.04
CA TYR A 252 10.44 10.70 1.07
C TYR A 252 10.59 9.34 0.39
N LEU A 253 11.55 9.23 -0.52
CA LEU A 253 12.08 7.96 -0.99
C LEU A 253 13.32 7.65 -0.17
N ILE A 254 13.39 6.44 0.37
CA ILE A 254 14.53 5.93 1.12
C ILE A 254 15.03 4.73 0.35
N ARG A 255 16.30 4.79 -0.05
CA ARG A 255 16.93 3.70 -0.78
C ARG A 255 17.11 2.49 0.16
N GLY A 256 16.73 1.31 -0.31
CA GLY A 256 16.99 0.03 0.33
C GLY A 256 18.47 -0.36 0.30
N GLY A 257 18.85 -1.30 1.16
CA GLY A 257 20.17 -1.90 1.20
C GLY A 257 20.78 -1.96 2.60
N ALA A 258 21.99 -2.51 2.66
CA ALA A 258 22.66 -2.87 3.92
C ALA A 258 22.94 -1.70 4.88
N HIS A 259 22.85 -0.44 4.43
CA HIS A 259 22.92 0.72 5.34
C HIS A 259 21.71 0.82 6.29
N LEU A 260 20.61 0.13 5.99
CA LEU A 260 19.46 -0.02 6.87
C LEU A 260 19.63 -1.17 7.89
N ALA A 261 20.62 -2.05 7.74
CA ALA A 261 20.90 -3.17 8.65
C ALA A 261 21.68 -2.75 9.92
N MET A 262 21.46 -1.54 10.41
CA MET A 262 22.10 -1.02 11.63
C MET A 262 21.13 -0.14 12.41
N SER A 263 21.01 -0.39 13.73
CA SER A 263 20.14 0.40 14.60
C SER A 263 20.53 1.87 14.63
N GLN A 264 19.62 2.74 14.21
CA GLN A 264 19.84 4.18 14.13
C GLN A 264 18.52 4.96 14.07
N THR A 265 18.56 6.21 14.53
CA THR A 265 17.45 7.16 14.34
C THR A 265 17.84 8.16 13.27
N ILE A 266 16.98 8.31 12.26
CA ILE A 266 17.14 9.22 11.15
C ILE A 266 16.14 10.36 11.33
N ASP A 267 16.64 11.50 11.80
CA ASP A 267 15.81 12.68 11.98
C ASP A 267 15.72 13.47 10.67
N LEU A 268 14.54 13.52 10.05
CA LEU A 268 14.35 14.22 8.78
C LEU A 268 14.35 15.76 8.94
N ALA A 269 14.37 16.29 10.17
CA ALA A 269 14.65 17.72 10.38
C ALA A 269 16.08 18.09 9.93
N ASP A 270 17.01 17.14 9.97
CA ASP A 270 18.40 17.27 9.53
C ASP A 270 18.60 16.77 8.08
N PHE A 271 17.53 16.78 7.26
CA PHE A 271 17.54 16.29 5.88
C PHE A 271 18.74 16.83 5.08
N GLY A 272 19.46 15.92 4.41
CA GLY A 272 20.69 16.20 3.68
C GLY A 272 21.97 16.13 4.51
N THR A 273 21.85 16.01 5.84
CA THR A 273 22.99 15.82 6.77
C THR A 273 22.81 14.63 7.72
N THR A 274 21.75 13.84 7.53
CA THR A 274 21.50 12.62 8.30
C THR A 274 22.59 11.56 8.04
N PRO A 275 22.70 10.52 8.88
CA PRO A 275 23.58 9.38 8.61
C PRO A 275 23.30 8.67 7.27
N LEU A 276 22.07 8.79 6.75
CA LEU A 276 21.64 8.27 5.46
C LEU A 276 21.58 9.36 4.37
N ALA A 277 22.31 10.47 4.53
CA ALA A 277 22.44 11.46 3.47
C ALA A 277 23.04 10.82 2.22
N GLY A 278 22.36 10.98 1.08
CA GLY A 278 22.69 10.25 -0.15
C GLY A 278 21.98 8.90 -0.31
N HIS A 279 21.05 8.57 0.59
CA HIS A 279 20.11 7.45 0.46
C HIS A 279 18.65 7.91 0.60
N ILE A 280 18.41 9.22 0.64
CA ILE A 280 17.07 9.78 0.80
C ILE A 280 16.86 10.87 -0.23
N ILE A 281 15.76 10.77 -0.97
CA ILE A 281 15.26 11.82 -1.87
C ILE A 281 13.96 12.37 -1.29
N ARG A 282 13.82 13.68 -1.28
CA ARG A 282 12.59 14.35 -0.84
C ARG A 282 11.80 14.85 -2.05
N ILE A 283 10.53 14.46 -2.12
CA ILE A 283 9.59 14.90 -3.13
C ILE A 283 8.63 15.91 -2.52
N ASP A 284 8.76 17.15 -2.96
CA ASP A 284 7.92 18.26 -2.52
C ASP A 284 6.65 18.37 -3.39
N PRO A 285 5.54 18.87 -2.84
CA PRO A 285 4.28 19.05 -3.54
C PRO A 285 4.35 20.13 -4.62
N PRO A 286 3.30 20.23 -5.48
CA PRO A 286 3.15 21.36 -6.39
C PRO A 286 3.15 22.70 -5.64
N GLU A 287 3.47 23.80 -6.33
CA GLU A 287 3.51 25.15 -5.71
C GLU A 287 2.19 25.60 -5.09
N GLN A 288 1.06 25.13 -5.64
CA GLN A 288 -0.29 25.49 -5.22
C GLN A 288 -0.97 24.22 -4.71
N ALA A 289 -0.65 23.85 -3.48
CA ALA A 289 -1.03 22.58 -2.87
C ALA A 289 -1.66 22.79 -1.47
N ASP A 290 -2.40 23.88 -1.27
CA ASP A 290 -3.07 24.13 0.01
C ASP A 290 -4.11 23.04 0.29
N HIS A 291 -3.98 22.37 1.43
CA HIS A 291 -4.80 21.23 1.84
C HIS A 291 -4.81 20.06 0.84
N TYR A 292 -3.71 19.84 0.12
CA TYR A 292 -3.60 18.73 -0.83
C TYR A 292 -3.34 17.38 -0.19
N HIS A 293 -2.77 17.34 1.01
CA HIS A 293 -2.39 16.09 1.68
C HIS A 293 -1.60 15.14 0.76
N LEU A 294 -0.63 15.68 0.01
CA LEU A 294 0.16 14.89 -0.91
C LEU A 294 0.87 13.75 -0.17
N GLY A 295 0.67 12.52 -0.66
CA GLY A 295 1.22 11.31 -0.05
C GLY A 295 0.32 10.68 1.00
N ALA A 296 -0.90 11.17 1.21
CA ALA A 296 -1.89 10.45 2.01
C ALA A 296 -2.10 8.99 1.54
N THR A 297 -1.84 8.72 0.25
CA THR A 297 -1.57 7.39 -0.31
C THR A 297 -0.36 7.48 -1.24
N CYS A 298 0.54 6.50 -1.18
CA CYS A 298 1.71 6.38 -2.07
C CYS A 298 2.07 4.92 -2.33
N GLN A 299 2.77 4.63 -3.42
CA GLN A 299 3.16 3.29 -3.87
C GLN A 299 4.44 3.37 -4.71
N ILE A 300 5.24 2.30 -4.72
CA ILE A 300 6.25 2.06 -5.76
C ILE A 300 5.79 0.86 -6.59
N ALA A 301 5.74 0.98 -7.91
CA ALA A 301 5.24 -0.08 -8.79
C ALA A 301 5.78 0.06 -10.22
N ASP A 302 6.18 -1.05 -10.85
CA ASP A 302 6.72 -1.07 -12.22
C ASP A 302 5.60 -0.97 -13.26
N LEU A 303 5.29 0.25 -13.70
CA LEU A 303 4.21 0.54 -14.63
C LEU A 303 4.61 0.33 -16.10
N ASN A 304 5.91 0.24 -16.41
CA ASN A 304 6.38 0.06 -17.79
C ASN A 304 7.04 -1.29 -18.07
N GLY A 305 7.07 -2.19 -17.09
CA GLY A 305 7.56 -3.56 -17.21
C GLY A 305 9.08 -3.63 -17.37
N ASN A 306 9.82 -2.63 -16.90
CA ASN A 306 11.28 -2.57 -17.04
C ASN A 306 12.04 -3.22 -15.87
N GLY A 307 11.32 -3.72 -14.87
CA GLY A 307 11.84 -4.33 -13.65
C GLY A 307 12.13 -3.34 -12.53
N VAL A 308 11.87 -2.05 -12.73
CA VAL A 308 12.06 -0.97 -11.76
C VAL A 308 10.76 -0.20 -11.64
N GLY A 309 10.34 0.04 -10.41
CA GLY A 309 9.13 0.74 -10.09
C GLY A 309 9.17 2.22 -10.42
N GLU A 310 8.00 2.81 -10.58
CA GLU A 310 7.74 4.23 -10.53
C GLU A 310 7.17 4.64 -9.18
N VAL A 311 7.25 5.93 -8.85
CA VAL A 311 6.70 6.47 -7.59
C VAL A 311 5.33 7.07 -7.84
N LEU A 312 4.32 6.47 -7.25
CA LEU A 312 2.94 6.91 -7.32
C LEU A 312 2.56 7.64 -6.03
N VAL A 313 1.98 8.83 -6.16
CA VAL A 313 1.63 9.67 -5.01
C VAL A 313 0.29 10.36 -5.27
N ALA A 314 -0.69 10.15 -4.40
CA ALA A 314 -1.97 10.85 -4.50
C ALA A 314 -2.04 12.09 -3.60
N ALA A 315 -2.76 13.10 -4.07
CA ALA A 315 -3.19 14.28 -3.32
C ALA A 315 -4.68 14.18 -3.01
N THR A 316 -5.03 13.23 -2.14
CA THR A 316 -6.37 13.02 -1.61
C THR A 316 -6.31 12.32 -0.27
N LEU A 317 -7.18 12.69 0.67
CA LEU A 317 -7.28 12.04 1.97
C LEU A 317 -8.75 11.80 2.29
N ASN A 318 -9.09 10.54 2.56
CA ASN A 318 -10.35 10.17 3.17
C ASN A 318 -10.18 8.86 3.96
N ARG A 319 -9.49 8.97 5.09
CA ARG A 319 -9.06 7.83 5.89
C ARG A 319 -9.54 7.96 7.32
N ALA A 320 -10.19 6.91 7.84
CA ALA A 320 -10.73 6.94 9.19
C ALA A 320 -9.63 7.11 10.26
N SER A 321 -8.51 6.40 10.16
CA SER A 321 -7.42 6.51 11.14
C SER A 321 -6.74 7.87 11.14
N ALA A 322 -6.80 8.64 10.05
CA ALA A 322 -6.33 10.02 9.99
C ALA A 322 -7.14 10.98 10.90
N SER A 323 -8.33 10.55 11.36
CA SER A 323 -9.11 11.27 12.39
C SER A 323 -8.53 11.16 13.81
N LEU A 324 -7.61 10.22 14.04
CA LEU A 324 -6.86 10.10 15.29
C LEU A 324 -5.76 11.17 15.30
N ARG A 325 -5.94 12.20 16.14
CA ARG A 325 -5.07 13.38 16.18
C ARG A 325 -3.96 13.22 17.22
N ALA A 326 -2.80 13.79 16.91
CA ALA A 326 -1.77 14.04 17.90
C ALA A 326 -2.27 15.04 18.97
N ASP A 327 -1.63 15.01 20.14
CA ASP A 327 -1.98 15.91 21.23
C ASP A 327 -1.83 17.40 20.85
N GLY A 328 -2.74 18.25 21.33
CA GLY A 328 -2.67 19.69 21.13
C GLY A 328 -3.05 20.20 19.73
N VAL A 329 -3.56 19.35 18.84
CA VAL A 329 -4.22 19.76 17.59
C VAL A 329 -5.59 20.39 17.91
N SER A 330 -5.80 21.66 17.56
CA SER A 330 -7.01 22.44 17.91
C SER A 330 -7.57 23.28 16.76
N ASP A 331 -7.43 22.83 15.52
CA ASP A 331 -7.82 23.59 14.33
C ASP A 331 -9.34 23.67 14.06
N GLY A 332 -10.16 22.94 14.83
CA GLY A 332 -11.62 22.94 14.71
C GLY A 332 -12.16 22.49 13.35
N SER A 333 -11.32 21.93 12.49
CA SER A 333 -11.66 21.60 11.10
C SER A 333 -11.69 20.08 10.85
N ASN A 334 -12.41 19.66 9.82
CA ASN A 334 -12.43 18.27 9.34
C ASN A 334 -11.20 17.93 8.46
N SER A 335 -10.27 18.87 8.27
CA SER A 335 -9.13 18.73 7.35
C SER A 335 -8.08 17.70 7.79
N HIS A 336 -8.26 17.10 8.96
CA HIS A 336 -7.37 16.05 9.46
C HIS A 336 -7.65 14.67 8.86
N SER A 337 -8.91 14.36 8.56
CA SER A 337 -9.33 13.05 8.04
C SER A 337 -9.91 13.10 6.63
N LEU A 338 -10.15 14.32 6.11
CA LEU A 338 -10.71 14.57 4.79
C LEU A 338 -9.98 15.77 4.18
N GLY A 339 -9.48 15.62 2.95
CA GLY A 339 -8.75 16.67 2.26
C GLY A 339 -8.30 16.23 0.89
N GLY A 340 -7.52 17.05 0.21
CA GLY A 340 -7.02 16.71 -1.11
C GLY A 340 -7.15 17.83 -2.12
N SER A 341 -6.47 17.62 -3.24
CA SER A 341 -6.80 18.31 -4.47
C SER A 341 -8.26 18.05 -4.87
N PRO A 342 -8.93 18.99 -5.56
CA PRO A 342 -10.31 18.77 -6.00
C PRO A 342 -10.46 17.46 -6.78
N ARG A 343 -11.34 16.57 -6.30
CA ARG A 343 -11.65 15.24 -6.85
C ARG A 343 -10.53 14.20 -6.74
N GLY A 344 -9.43 14.55 -6.09
CA GLY A 344 -8.22 13.74 -6.05
C GLY A 344 -7.36 13.88 -7.30
N THR A 345 -6.05 13.74 -7.12
CA THR A 345 -5.05 13.81 -8.20
C THR A 345 -3.98 12.78 -7.90
N LEU A 346 -3.73 11.88 -8.84
CA LEU A 346 -2.60 10.98 -8.84
C LEU A 346 -1.44 11.61 -9.62
N TYR A 347 -0.27 11.60 -9.01
CA TYR A 347 1.00 11.92 -9.64
C TYR A 347 1.82 10.64 -9.76
N ILE A 348 2.46 10.46 -10.92
CA ILE A 348 3.39 9.36 -11.17
C ILE A 348 4.73 10.00 -11.51
N VAL A 349 5.79 9.69 -10.77
CA VAL A 349 7.16 10.09 -11.09
C VAL A 349 7.88 8.88 -11.66
N TRP A 350 8.37 9.02 -12.90
CA TRP A 350 8.96 7.90 -13.63
C TRP A 350 10.40 7.60 -13.18
N ASP A 351 10.79 6.33 -13.32
CA ASP A 351 12.04 5.75 -12.83
C ASP A 351 13.31 6.37 -13.47
N ASP A 352 13.16 7.01 -14.63
CA ASP A 352 14.21 7.60 -15.48
C ASP A 352 15.33 8.33 -14.71
N HIS A 353 14.98 9.02 -13.63
CA HIS A 353 15.90 9.87 -12.88
C HIS A 353 16.61 9.16 -11.73
N PHE A 354 16.01 8.11 -11.15
CA PHE A 354 16.46 7.52 -9.89
C PHE A 354 17.62 6.54 -10.04
N ARG A 355 17.86 6.08 -11.27
CA ARG A 355 18.92 5.10 -11.60
C ARG A 355 20.28 5.74 -11.90
N THR A 356 20.38 7.06 -11.82
CA THR A 356 21.66 7.75 -12.06
C THR A 356 22.46 7.89 -10.75
N PRO A 357 23.80 7.80 -10.78
CA PRO A 357 24.64 8.02 -9.59
C PRO A 357 24.42 9.39 -8.93
N ASP A 358 23.97 10.39 -9.69
CA ASP A 358 23.71 11.75 -9.22
C ASP A 358 22.29 11.93 -8.64
N ALA A 359 21.43 10.91 -8.71
CA ALA A 359 20.06 11.00 -8.17
C ALA A 359 20.05 11.05 -6.64
N TRP A 360 20.90 10.21 -6.02
CA TRP A 360 20.93 9.98 -4.58
C TRP A 360 22.05 10.77 -3.92
N GLN A 361 22.05 12.09 -4.10
CA GLN A 361 23.03 12.98 -3.46
C GLN A 361 22.50 13.47 -2.11
N PRO A 362 23.38 13.79 -1.13
CA PRO A 362 22.97 14.45 0.11
C PRO A 362 22.05 15.66 -0.13
N GLY A 363 20.81 15.57 0.35
CA GLY A 363 19.81 16.64 0.22
C GLY A 363 19.08 16.70 -1.12
N ALA A 364 19.18 15.65 -1.95
CA ALA A 364 18.49 15.55 -3.23
C ALA A 364 16.96 15.73 -3.06
N ASN A 365 16.41 16.74 -3.73
CA ASN A 365 14.99 17.05 -3.66
C ASN A 365 14.48 17.63 -4.98
N PHE A 366 13.20 17.44 -5.23
CA PHE A 366 12.51 18.09 -6.34
C PHE A 366 11.02 18.21 -6.03
N ARG A 367 10.33 19.12 -6.72
CA ARG A 367 8.87 19.15 -6.69
C ARG A 367 8.30 18.09 -7.63
N ILE A 368 7.23 17.42 -7.23
CA ILE A 368 6.59 16.34 -8.00
C ILE A 368 6.15 16.77 -9.42
N THR A 369 5.94 18.07 -9.64
CA THR A 369 5.61 18.65 -10.96
C THR A 369 6.81 19.28 -11.67
N SER A 370 8.02 19.01 -11.21
CA SER A 370 9.26 19.56 -11.78
C SER A 370 9.42 19.09 -13.23
N PRO A 371 9.80 19.98 -14.17
CA PRO A 371 10.07 19.57 -15.55
C PRO A 371 11.38 18.77 -15.68
N PHE A 372 12.17 18.69 -14.60
CA PHE A 372 13.41 17.91 -14.55
C PHE A 372 13.19 16.45 -14.18
N VAL A 373 11.96 16.06 -13.85
CA VAL A 373 11.58 14.66 -13.68
C VAL A 373 10.46 14.32 -14.65
N SER A 374 10.60 13.20 -15.34
CA SER A 374 9.50 12.63 -16.12
C SER A 374 8.35 12.30 -15.16
N HIS A 375 7.16 12.85 -15.43
CA HIS A 375 6.01 12.66 -14.55
C HIS A 375 4.68 12.76 -15.31
N SER A 376 3.69 12.09 -14.75
CA SER A 376 2.30 12.07 -15.23
C SER A 376 1.35 12.62 -14.17
N VAL A 377 0.23 13.19 -14.61
CA VAL A 377 -0.78 13.75 -13.71
C VAL A 377 -2.18 13.33 -14.17
N ILE A 378 -2.87 12.56 -13.32
CA ILE A 378 -4.23 12.09 -13.57
C ILE A 378 -5.13 12.71 -12.52
N ARG A 379 -6.11 13.51 -12.94
CA ARG A 379 -7.10 14.12 -12.04
C ARG A 379 -8.38 13.32 -12.03
N GLY A 380 -9.01 13.19 -10.87
CA GLY A 380 -10.34 12.60 -10.74
C GLY A 380 -11.36 13.29 -11.64
N GLY A 381 -12.26 12.48 -12.20
CA GLY A 381 -13.39 12.90 -13.01
C GLY A 381 -14.49 13.62 -12.25
N ALA A 382 -15.57 13.99 -12.94
CA ALA A 382 -16.60 14.87 -12.42
C ALA A 382 -17.35 14.33 -11.20
N LEU A 383 -17.46 13.01 -11.13
CA LEU A 383 -18.14 12.26 -10.10
C LEU A 383 -17.17 11.60 -9.11
N ASN A 384 -15.86 11.81 -9.31
CA ASN A 384 -14.87 11.42 -8.35
C ASN A 384 -14.78 12.43 -7.21
N HIS A 385 -14.45 11.95 -6.02
CA HIS A 385 -14.28 12.77 -4.83
C HIS A 385 -12.89 12.58 -4.21
N ASN A 386 -12.45 11.33 -4.11
CA ASN A 386 -11.18 10.94 -3.50
C ASN A 386 -10.37 10.02 -4.41
N PHE A 387 -10.29 10.34 -5.70
CA PHE A 387 -9.47 9.59 -6.66
C PHE A 387 -8.00 9.53 -6.21
N GLY A 388 -7.49 8.32 -5.98
CA GLY A 388 -6.15 8.04 -5.49
C GLY A 388 -6.06 7.65 -4.02
N GLU A 389 -7.19 7.40 -3.35
CA GLU A 389 -7.19 7.01 -1.92
C GLU A 389 -6.63 5.59 -1.71
N GLU A 390 -6.72 4.73 -2.73
CA GLU A 390 -6.02 3.44 -2.81
C GLU A 390 -5.30 3.34 -4.17
N ILE A 391 -4.10 2.76 -4.20
CA ILE A 391 -3.28 2.65 -5.42
C ILE A 391 -2.59 1.29 -5.43
N LEU A 392 -2.78 0.52 -6.51
CA LEU A 392 -1.99 -0.67 -6.82
C LEU A 392 -1.51 -0.56 -8.27
N GLY A 393 -0.33 -1.09 -8.57
CA GLY A 393 0.14 -1.09 -9.95
C GLY A 393 1.25 -2.11 -10.16
N GLY A 394 1.56 -2.36 -11.42
CA GLY A 394 2.71 -3.19 -11.80
C GLY A 394 2.39 -4.65 -12.09
N LEU A 395 1.12 -5.06 -11.99
CA LEU A 395 0.67 -6.39 -12.39
C LEU A 395 -0.25 -6.30 -13.62
N ASP A 396 -0.28 -7.37 -14.40
CA ASP A 396 -1.07 -7.51 -15.63
C ASP A 396 -2.41 -8.21 -15.30
N TYR A 397 -3.51 -7.43 -15.31
CA TYR A 397 -4.85 -7.92 -14.99
C TYR A 397 -5.61 -8.47 -16.20
N ASN A 398 -5.11 -8.27 -17.41
CA ASN A 398 -5.81 -8.62 -18.65
C ASN A 398 -5.07 -9.67 -19.51
N ASN A 399 -3.89 -10.10 -19.07
CA ASN A 399 -3.01 -11.07 -19.69
C ASN A 399 -2.51 -10.65 -21.09
N ASP A 400 -2.19 -9.37 -21.27
CA ASP A 400 -1.56 -8.83 -22.49
C ASP A 400 -0.03 -8.70 -22.39
N GLY A 401 0.53 -9.00 -21.21
CA GLY A 401 1.95 -8.93 -20.88
C GLY A 401 2.42 -7.55 -20.47
N LEU A 402 1.53 -6.58 -20.29
CA LEU A 402 1.84 -5.20 -19.91
C LEU A 402 1.27 -4.90 -18.51
N PRO A 403 1.98 -4.14 -17.67
CA PRO A 403 1.48 -3.79 -16.36
C PRO A 403 0.28 -2.83 -16.42
N ASP A 404 -0.65 -3.01 -15.49
CA ASP A 404 -1.83 -2.18 -15.30
C ASP A 404 -1.74 -1.33 -14.01
N LEU A 405 -2.59 -0.31 -13.92
CA LEU A 405 -2.71 0.58 -12.77
C LEU A 405 -4.14 0.54 -12.22
N PHE A 406 -4.29 0.23 -10.93
CA PHE A 406 -5.54 0.38 -10.19
C PHE A 406 -5.53 1.63 -9.31
N VAL A 407 -6.62 2.38 -9.32
CA VAL A 407 -6.81 3.59 -8.49
C VAL A 407 -8.22 3.60 -7.88
N GLY A 408 -8.29 3.68 -6.55
CA GLY A 408 -9.54 3.75 -5.79
C GLY A 408 -10.07 5.17 -5.61
N ASP A 409 -11.38 5.27 -5.40
CA ASP A 409 -12.12 6.44 -4.94
C ASP A 409 -13.21 5.99 -3.97
N ILE A 410 -12.86 6.02 -2.69
CA ILE A 410 -13.67 5.52 -1.57
C ILE A 410 -15.11 6.08 -1.53
N VAL A 411 -15.37 7.30 -2.02
CA VAL A 411 -16.72 7.90 -1.96
C VAL A 411 -17.21 8.47 -3.29
N GLY A 412 -16.66 7.97 -4.41
CA GLY A 412 -17.16 8.27 -5.75
C GLY A 412 -18.64 7.91 -5.90
N ASP A 413 -19.38 8.73 -6.65
CA ASP A 413 -20.81 8.51 -6.99
C ASP A 413 -20.95 8.41 -8.51
N LEU A 414 -20.34 7.37 -9.06
CA LEU A 414 -20.20 7.16 -10.51
C LEU A 414 -21.39 6.40 -11.12
N SER A 415 -22.48 6.20 -10.38
CA SER A 415 -23.66 5.51 -10.89
C SER A 415 -24.34 6.34 -11.99
N ASP A 416 -24.77 5.71 -13.09
CA ASP A 416 -25.41 6.38 -14.24
C ASP A 416 -26.61 7.27 -13.86
N SER A 417 -27.27 6.97 -12.74
CA SER A 417 -28.40 7.72 -12.19
C SER A 417 -28.04 8.67 -11.03
N GLN A 418 -26.79 8.65 -10.51
CA GLN A 418 -26.38 9.30 -9.25
C GLN A 418 -27.30 8.95 -8.06
N GLU A 419 -27.84 7.72 -8.07
CA GLU A 419 -28.74 7.22 -7.03
C GLU A 419 -27.99 6.47 -5.92
N ARG A 420 -26.67 6.28 -6.07
CA ARG A 420 -25.81 5.55 -5.12
C ARG A 420 -24.69 6.43 -4.56
N PRO A 421 -25.03 7.52 -3.85
CA PRO A 421 -24.01 8.39 -3.27
C PRO A 421 -23.09 7.59 -2.35
N SER A 422 -21.78 7.88 -2.47
CA SER A 422 -20.72 7.22 -1.70
C SER A 422 -20.67 5.70 -1.86
N SER A 423 -21.07 5.18 -3.02
CA SER A 423 -20.89 3.75 -3.31
C SER A 423 -19.42 3.36 -3.40
N GLY A 424 -18.54 4.32 -3.68
CA GLY A 424 -17.13 4.08 -3.97
C GLY A 424 -16.93 3.53 -5.38
N ALA A 425 -15.71 3.65 -5.89
CA ALA A 425 -15.32 3.14 -7.20
C ALA A 425 -13.84 2.79 -7.28
N GLY A 426 -13.53 1.79 -8.11
CA GLY A 426 -12.16 1.45 -8.49
C GLY A 426 -11.97 1.59 -10.00
N HIS A 427 -10.84 2.12 -10.42
CA HIS A 427 -10.50 2.34 -11.82
C HIS A 427 -9.27 1.54 -12.19
N VAL A 428 -9.34 0.74 -13.24
CA VAL A 428 -8.18 0.07 -13.84
C VAL A 428 -7.84 0.79 -15.13
N LEU A 429 -6.62 1.32 -15.23
CA LEU A 429 -6.04 1.90 -16.43
C LEU A 429 -5.07 0.87 -17.01
N TYR A 430 -5.39 0.36 -18.20
CA TYR A 430 -4.60 -0.69 -18.86
C TYR A 430 -3.40 -0.14 -19.62
N ASP A 431 -2.36 -0.96 -19.79
CA ASP A 431 -1.08 -0.58 -20.44
C ASP A 431 -0.51 0.71 -19.82
N SER A 432 -0.19 0.60 -18.53
CA SER A 432 0.18 1.76 -17.72
C SER A 432 1.47 2.45 -18.19
N ALA A 433 2.28 1.82 -19.03
CA ALA A 433 3.43 2.42 -19.70
C ALA A 433 3.03 3.65 -20.55
N GLN A 434 1.85 3.63 -21.17
CA GLN A 434 1.33 4.73 -21.98
C GLN A 434 1.06 5.99 -21.16
N LEU A 435 0.98 5.87 -19.82
CA LEU A 435 0.74 7.01 -18.95
C LEU A 435 1.94 7.98 -18.95
N GLN A 436 3.13 7.57 -19.39
CA GLN A 436 4.35 8.37 -19.28
C GLN A 436 4.24 9.75 -19.92
N GLY A 437 4.44 10.79 -19.09
CA GLY A 437 4.36 12.19 -19.51
C GLY A 437 2.94 12.73 -19.75
N LEU A 438 1.89 11.91 -19.60
CA LEU A 438 0.51 12.33 -19.83
C LEU A 438 -0.04 13.20 -18.69
N ARG A 439 -0.92 14.12 -19.06
CA ARG A 439 -1.71 14.93 -18.12
C ARG A 439 -3.15 15.00 -18.59
N PHE A 440 -4.08 14.42 -17.83
CA PHE A 440 -5.49 14.40 -18.20
C PHE A 440 -6.43 14.31 -16.98
N VAL A 441 -7.72 14.43 -17.26
CA VAL A 441 -8.80 14.19 -16.30
C VAL A 441 -9.44 12.85 -16.67
N LEU A 442 -9.74 12.01 -15.68
CA LEU A 442 -10.19 10.64 -15.87
C LEU A 442 -11.45 10.50 -16.76
N ASP A 443 -12.32 11.51 -16.81
CA ASP A 443 -13.51 11.53 -17.68
C ASP A 443 -13.18 11.57 -19.18
N THR A 444 -11.98 12.04 -19.52
CA THR A 444 -11.51 12.22 -20.89
C THR A 444 -10.09 11.67 -21.01
N PRO A 445 -9.92 10.33 -20.86
CA PRO A 445 -8.61 9.72 -21.08
C PRO A 445 -8.22 9.88 -22.56
N PRO A 446 -6.91 9.96 -22.88
CA PRO A 446 -6.45 9.86 -24.26
C PRO A 446 -6.91 8.56 -24.93
N ASP A 447 -7.02 8.57 -26.26
CA ASP A 447 -7.60 7.46 -27.03
C ASP A 447 -6.86 6.12 -26.83
N GLU A 448 -5.57 6.19 -26.45
CA GLU A 448 -4.71 5.04 -26.18
C GLU A 448 -4.93 4.41 -24.80
N ILE A 449 -5.55 5.13 -23.86
CA ILE A 449 -5.75 4.66 -22.48
C ILE A 449 -7.14 4.03 -22.35
N THR A 450 -7.17 2.71 -22.15
CA THR A 450 -8.40 2.00 -21.81
C THR A 450 -8.62 2.03 -20.30
N VAL A 451 -9.84 2.35 -19.88
CA VAL A 451 -10.21 2.39 -18.44
C VAL A 451 -11.42 1.50 -18.18
N SER A 452 -11.28 0.56 -17.24
CA SER A 452 -12.42 -0.14 -16.63
C SER A 452 -12.75 0.51 -15.29
N THR A 453 -14.05 0.72 -15.01
CA THR A 453 -14.50 1.25 -13.71
C THR A 453 -15.45 0.28 -13.04
N PHE A 454 -15.16 -0.05 -11.78
CA PHE A 454 -15.98 -0.84 -10.89
C PHE A 454 -16.63 0.09 -9.87
N ILE A 455 -17.90 -0.12 -9.56
CA ILE A 455 -18.68 0.77 -8.67
C ILE A 455 -19.34 -0.08 -7.60
N GLY A 456 -19.42 0.43 -6.38
CA GLY A 456 -20.18 -0.20 -5.30
C GLY A 456 -21.63 -0.53 -5.69
N ALA A 457 -22.15 -1.61 -5.12
CA ALA A 457 -23.46 -2.14 -5.45
C ALA A 457 -24.59 -1.23 -4.93
N GLU A 458 -24.40 -0.64 -3.75
CA GLU A 458 -25.35 0.19 -3.03
C GLU A 458 -24.74 1.52 -2.56
N ARG A 459 -25.61 2.40 -2.02
CA ARG A 459 -25.19 3.66 -1.42
C ARG A 459 -24.32 3.40 -0.19
N ASN A 460 -23.30 4.24 0.03
CA ASN A 460 -22.37 4.14 1.15
C ASN A 460 -21.57 2.83 1.21
N ASP A 461 -21.52 2.02 0.15
CA ASP A 461 -20.72 0.78 0.12
C ASP A 461 -19.23 1.03 0.28
N ILE A 462 -18.77 2.24 -0.07
CA ILE A 462 -17.36 2.64 -0.10
C ILE A 462 -16.45 1.57 -0.74
N ALA A 463 -16.87 1.06 -1.89
CA ALA A 463 -16.09 0.11 -2.66
C ALA A 463 -14.73 0.70 -3.04
N ALA A 464 -13.71 -0.15 -3.07
CA ALA A 464 -12.31 0.22 -3.29
C ALA A 464 -11.70 1.13 -2.20
N ASP A 465 -12.19 1.01 -0.95
CA ASP A 465 -11.56 1.54 0.27
C ASP A 465 -10.19 0.88 0.56
N THR A 466 -10.04 -0.39 0.20
CA THR A 466 -8.76 -1.10 0.25
C THR A 466 -8.73 -2.12 -0.87
N ALA A 467 -7.57 -2.34 -1.45
CA ALA A 467 -7.40 -3.32 -2.51
C ALA A 467 -6.14 -4.15 -2.31
N THR A 468 -6.10 -5.30 -2.97
CA THR A 468 -4.92 -6.14 -3.10
C THR A 468 -4.96 -6.82 -4.47
N HIS A 469 -3.79 -7.23 -4.96
CA HIS A 469 -3.65 -7.88 -6.25
C HIS A 469 -2.59 -8.98 -6.21
N GLY A 470 -2.67 -9.89 -7.16
CA GLY A 470 -1.80 -11.07 -7.24
C GLY A 470 -2.55 -12.23 -7.88
N ASP A 471 -1.84 -13.28 -8.26
CA ASP A 471 -2.46 -14.50 -8.79
C ASP A 471 -3.03 -15.33 -7.63
N PHE A 472 -4.31 -15.12 -7.30
CA PHE A 472 -4.94 -15.73 -6.13
C PHE A 472 -5.45 -17.16 -6.40
N ASP A 473 -5.67 -17.52 -7.66
CA ASP A 473 -6.16 -18.84 -8.06
C ASP A 473 -5.12 -19.73 -8.77
N GLY A 474 -3.94 -19.19 -9.04
CA GLY A 474 -2.79 -19.90 -9.60
C GLY A 474 -2.88 -20.13 -11.10
N ASP A 475 -3.68 -19.35 -11.82
CA ASP A 475 -3.85 -19.47 -13.27
C ASP A 475 -2.77 -18.73 -14.09
N GLY A 476 -1.92 -17.95 -13.42
CA GLY A 476 -0.84 -17.16 -14.00
C GLY A 476 -1.26 -15.77 -14.49
N ILE A 477 -2.49 -15.34 -14.21
CA ILE A 477 -3.00 -13.99 -14.46
C ILE A 477 -3.12 -13.30 -13.11
N ALA A 478 -2.79 -12.00 -13.04
CA ALA A 478 -2.99 -11.29 -11.79
C ALA A 478 -4.48 -10.98 -11.57
N ASP A 479 -4.97 -11.33 -10.39
CA ASP A 479 -6.29 -10.95 -9.91
C ASP A 479 -6.25 -9.60 -9.20
N LEU A 480 -7.43 -8.98 -9.12
CA LEU A 480 -7.68 -7.79 -8.33
C LEU A 480 -8.82 -8.06 -7.35
N ALA A 481 -8.57 -7.85 -6.07
CA ALA A 481 -9.58 -7.86 -5.02
C ALA A 481 -9.67 -6.49 -4.37
N PHE A 482 -10.88 -6.04 -4.07
CA PHE A 482 -11.10 -4.80 -3.32
C PHE A 482 -12.27 -4.94 -2.36
N SER A 483 -12.22 -4.17 -1.28
CA SER A 483 -13.20 -4.19 -0.21
C SER A 483 -14.40 -3.28 -0.50
N ALA A 484 -15.51 -3.57 0.18
CA ALA A 484 -16.66 -2.67 0.37
C ALA A 484 -17.14 -2.82 1.83
N PRO A 485 -16.41 -2.30 2.82
CA PRO A 485 -16.57 -2.67 4.24
C PRO A 485 -17.98 -2.56 4.86
N PRO A 486 -18.78 -1.51 4.60
CA PRO A 486 -20.14 -1.42 5.14
C PRO A 486 -21.15 -2.24 4.34
N TRP A 487 -20.76 -2.79 3.17
CA TRP A 487 -21.62 -3.64 2.38
C TRP A 487 -21.94 -4.93 3.15
N ARG A 488 -23.22 -5.29 3.17
CA ARG A 488 -23.68 -6.52 3.81
C ARG A 488 -23.93 -7.56 2.70
N PRO A 489 -23.07 -8.58 2.53
CA PRO A 489 -23.24 -9.59 1.47
C PRO A 489 -24.54 -10.40 1.60
N ILE A 490 -25.17 -10.35 2.78
CA ILE A 490 -26.48 -10.93 3.07
C ILE A 490 -27.37 -9.75 3.46
N GLY A 491 -28.22 -9.29 2.53
CA GLY A 491 -29.07 -8.11 2.69
C GLY A 491 -29.78 -8.02 4.05
N THR A 492 -30.09 -6.78 4.46
CA THR A 492 -30.68 -6.36 5.75
C THR A 492 -31.50 -7.43 6.51
N GLN A 493 -31.13 -7.69 7.76
CA GLN A 493 -32.10 -7.69 8.86
C GLN A 493 -31.94 -6.40 9.66
#